data_AF-A0A7Y9UTW9-F1
#
_entry.id   AF-A0A7Y9UTW9-F1
#
_cell.length_a   1.000
_cell.length_b   1.000
_cell.length_c   1.000
_cell.angle_alpha   90.00
_cell.angle_beta   90.00
_cell.angle_gamma   90.00
#
_symmetry.space_group_name_H-M   'P 1'
#
loop_
_entity.id
_entity.type
_entity.pdbx_description
1 polymer ?
#
loop_
_entity_poly.entity_id
_entity_poly.type
_entity_poly.pdbx_seq_one_letter_code
_entity_poly.pdbx_strand_id
1 'polypeptide(L)'
;MLTGDPEDWLPHFISLEDRVAAAVETAWPTCITPLQAAKGAMTHEDFITNHLVNALIRTKAFPGRIVPQYPLLAQNAQQLLQVGSKIDFVLTIGDDEDVYLACECKRLNVPYKKKTRALAHEYVRDGLTRFVTGQYSNGLPLAMMIGYVMDAQVIFAHERLKKALQRSKFISLKSADHPPAKAGKPIRFFTIHQCAAGHDIEVRHTLLGWP
;
A
#
# COMPACT_ATOMS: atom_id res chain seq x y z
N MET A 1 25.48 -8.83 26.52
CA MET A 1 26.31 -8.15 25.52
C MET A 1 26.11 -8.91 24.22
N LEU A 2 25.36 -8.37 23.26
CA LEU A 2 25.27 -9.01 21.93
C LEU A 2 26.59 -8.68 21.22
N THR A 3 27.47 -9.66 21.10
CA THR A 3 28.69 -9.58 20.31
C THR A 3 28.36 -9.92 18.85
N GLY A 4 28.55 -8.97 17.93
CA GLY A 4 28.37 -9.13 16.49
C GLY A 4 28.07 -7.80 15.80
N ASP A 5 28.43 -7.66 14.52
CA ASP A 5 28.08 -6.50 13.70
C ASP A 5 26.61 -6.62 13.27
N PRO A 6 25.70 -5.68 13.63
CA PRO A 6 24.32 -5.71 13.19
C PRO A 6 24.13 -5.92 11.68
N GLU A 7 25.06 -5.41 10.85
CA GLU A 7 25.05 -5.58 9.40
C GLU A 7 25.19 -7.06 8.99
N ASP A 8 25.88 -7.87 9.78
CA ASP A 8 26.01 -9.31 9.54
C ASP A 8 24.69 -10.06 9.81
N TRP A 9 23.86 -9.54 10.72
CA TRP A 9 22.60 -10.18 11.11
C TRP A 9 21.41 -9.72 10.28
N LEU A 10 21.43 -8.48 9.79
CA LEU A 10 20.35 -7.86 9.04
C LEU A 10 19.81 -8.74 7.90
N PRO A 11 20.67 -9.37 7.05
CA PRO A 11 20.22 -10.24 5.96
C PRO A 11 19.45 -11.48 6.41
N HIS A 12 19.55 -11.87 7.69
CA HIS A 12 18.86 -13.03 8.25
C HIS A 12 17.48 -12.68 8.82
N PHE A 13 17.15 -11.40 8.94
CA PHE A 13 15.83 -10.96 9.38
C PHE A 13 14.89 -10.75 8.21
N ILE A 14 13.63 -11.17 8.38
CA ILE A 14 12.55 -10.78 7.50
C ILE A 14 12.07 -9.41 7.96
N SER A 15 12.16 -8.42 7.07
CA SER A 15 11.72 -7.06 7.34
C SER A 15 10.21 -6.97 7.56
N LEU A 16 9.76 -5.87 8.17
CA LEU A 16 8.36 -5.70 8.55
C LEU A 16 7.45 -5.67 7.31
N GLU A 17 7.83 -4.89 6.31
CA GLU A 17 7.12 -4.76 5.04
C GLU A 17 7.00 -6.09 4.30
N ASP A 18 8.01 -6.96 4.35
CA ASP A 18 7.96 -8.27 3.72
C ASP A 18 7.02 -9.22 4.46
N ARG A 19 6.99 -9.15 5.80
CA ARG A 19 6.00 -9.88 6.61
C ARG A 19 4.58 -9.40 6.35
N VAL A 20 4.37 -8.09 6.27
CA VAL A 20 3.05 -7.50 5.98
C VAL A 20 2.59 -7.86 4.58
N ALA A 21 3.45 -7.75 3.56
CA ALA A 21 3.14 -8.16 2.20
C ALA A 21 2.77 -9.65 2.12
N ALA A 22 3.52 -10.52 2.81
CA ALA A 22 3.19 -11.96 2.86
C ALA A 22 1.86 -12.24 3.57
N ALA A 23 1.56 -11.53 4.66
CA ALA A 23 0.29 -11.64 5.35
C ALA A 23 -0.88 -11.15 4.49
N VAL A 24 -0.72 -10.04 3.76
CA VAL A 24 -1.70 -9.51 2.80
C VAL A 24 -2.01 -10.55 1.72
N GLU A 25 -0.98 -11.12 1.09
CA GLU A 25 -1.16 -12.14 0.06
C GLU A 25 -1.85 -13.40 0.58
N THR A 26 -1.51 -13.82 1.79
CA THR A 26 -2.11 -14.99 2.45
C THR A 26 -3.57 -14.74 2.81
N ALA A 27 -3.91 -13.55 3.30
CA ALA A 27 -5.26 -13.17 3.70
C ALA A 27 -6.17 -12.86 2.49
N TRP A 28 -5.59 -12.55 1.32
CA TRP A 28 -6.32 -12.07 0.15
C TRP A 28 -7.44 -13.02 -0.31
N PRO A 29 -7.24 -14.34 -0.48
CA PRO A 29 -8.33 -15.25 -0.87
C PRO A 29 -9.50 -15.24 0.13
N THR A 30 -9.21 -15.21 1.43
CA THR A 30 -10.22 -15.14 2.50
C THR A 30 -10.98 -13.82 2.48
N CYS A 31 -10.30 -12.71 2.14
CA CYS A 31 -10.90 -11.40 1.98
C CYS A 31 -11.91 -11.35 0.81
N ILE A 32 -11.52 -11.84 -0.37
CA ILE A 32 -12.33 -11.67 -1.59
C ILE A 32 -13.46 -12.67 -1.75
N THR A 33 -13.34 -13.88 -1.19
CA THR A 33 -14.34 -14.96 -1.33
C THR A 33 -15.77 -14.49 -1.01
N PRO A 34 -16.06 -13.84 0.15
CA PRO A 34 -17.40 -13.33 0.44
C PRO A 34 -17.83 -12.18 -0.48
N LEU A 35 -16.89 -11.36 -0.96
CA LEU A 35 -17.17 -10.23 -1.84
C LEU A 35 -17.59 -10.68 -3.25
N GLN A 36 -16.99 -11.75 -3.76
CA GLN A 36 -17.33 -12.33 -5.05
C GLN A 36 -18.66 -13.10 -5.02
N ALA A 37 -18.98 -13.73 -3.88
CA ALA A 37 -20.23 -14.49 -3.72
C ALA A 37 -21.48 -13.60 -3.66
N ALA A 38 -21.34 -12.34 -3.21
CA ALA A 38 -22.44 -11.41 -3.08
C ALA A 38 -22.73 -10.68 -4.42
N LYS A 39 -23.86 -11.00 -5.06
CA LYS A 39 -24.31 -10.31 -6.28
C LYS A 39 -24.52 -8.82 -6.00
N GLY A 40 -23.86 -7.97 -6.78
CA GLY A 40 -23.93 -6.51 -6.59
C GLY A 40 -23.16 -6.01 -5.37
N ALA A 41 -22.26 -6.83 -4.81
CA ALA A 41 -21.38 -6.40 -3.73
C ALA A 41 -20.68 -5.08 -4.05
N MET A 42 -20.55 -4.25 -3.02
CA MET A 42 -19.90 -2.95 -3.13
C MET A 42 -18.39 -3.15 -3.34
N THR A 43 -17.89 -3.02 -4.57
CA THR A 43 -16.44 -3.13 -4.87
C THR A 43 -15.74 -1.78 -4.84
N HIS A 44 -16.21 -0.87 -3.99
CA HIS A 44 -15.51 0.37 -3.69
C HIS A 44 -14.29 0.08 -2.82
N GLU A 45 -13.26 0.91 -2.99
CA GLU A 45 -11.92 0.73 -2.42
C GLU A 45 -11.94 0.53 -0.90
N ASP A 46 -12.59 1.44 -0.16
CA ASP A 46 -12.71 1.37 1.30
C ASP A 46 -13.36 0.06 1.77
N PHE A 47 -14.33 -0.45 1.02
CA PHE A 47 -15.03 -1.69 1.37
C PHE A 47 -14.09 -2.89 1.24
N ILE A 48 -13.33 -2.97 0.13
CA ILE A 48 -12.33 -4.01 -0.08
C ILE A 48 -11.26 -3.94 1.01
N THR A 49 -10.75 -2.74 1.31
CA THR A 49 -9.73 -2.51 2.33
C THR A 49 -10.21 -2.91 3.72
N ASN A 50 -11.44 -2.57 4.12
CA ASN A 50 -11.98 -2.98 5.42
C ASN A 50 -12.10 -4.50 5.56
N HIS A 51 -12.49 -5.20 4.48
CA HIS A 51 -12.50 -6.66 4.45
C HIS A 51 -11.09 -7.25 4.57
N LEU A 52 -10.10 -6.66 3.88
CA LEU A 52 -8.71 -7.08 3.98
C LEU A 52 -8.16 -6.89 5.39
N VAL A 53 -8.37 -5.72 6.00
CA VAL A 53 -7.94 -5.42 7.37
C VAL A 53 -8.57 -6.37 8.38
N ASN A 54 -9.88 -6.65 8.28
CA ASN A 54 -10.53 -7.64 9.14
C ASN A 54 -9.94 -9.05 8.94
N ALA A 55 -9.59 -9.44 7.71
CA ALA A 55 -8.91 -10.72 7.46
C ALA A 55 -7.51 -10.75 8.12
N LEU A 56 -6.71 -9.69 7.98
CA LEU A 56 -5.39 -9.57 8.59
C LEU A 56 -5.42 -9.62 10.12
N ILE A 57 -6.38 -8.93 10.75
CA ILE A 57 -6.56 -8.96 12.21
C ILE A 57 -6.88 -10.39 12.68
N ARG A 58 -7.68 -11.13 11.92
CA ARG A 58 -8.07 -12.51 12.26
C ARG A 58 -6.94 -13.52 12.08
N THR A 59 -6.06 -13.33 11.10
CA THR A 59 -4.93 -14.25 10.87
C THR A 59 -3.84 -14.10 11.92
N LYS A 60 -3.72 -12.94 12.57
CA LYS A 60 -2.66 -12.64 13.57
C LYS A 60 -1.25 -12.94 13.03
N ALA A 61 -1.03 -12.70 11.73
CA ALA A 61 0.18 -13.10 11.03
C ALA A 61 1.44 -12.28 11.40
N PHE A 62 1.27 -11.14 12.05
CA PHE A 62 2.37 -10.28 12.52
C PHE A 62 1.97 -9.54 13.81
N PRO A 63 2.96 -9.13 14.64
CA PRO A 63 2.70 -8.32 15.82
C PRO A 63 2.28 -6.89 15.43
N GLY A 64 1.53 -6.24 16.31
CA GLY A 64 1.14 -4.85 16.16
C GLY A 64 -0.37 -4.66 16.05
N ARG A 65 -0.77 -3.39 15.96
CA ARG A 65 -2.16 -2.97 15.85
C ARG A 65 -2.41 -2.45 14.45
N ILE A 66 -3.43 -2.99 13.79
CA ILE A 66 -3.90 -2.52 12.49
C ILE A 66 -5.13 -1.64 12.71
N VAL A 67 -5.12 -0.42 12.20
CA VAL A 67 -6.24 0.52 12.29
C VAL A 67 -6.67 0.93 10.87
N PRO A 68 -7.86 0.55 10.40
CA PRO A 68 -8.38 0.99 9.11
C PRO A 68 -8.85 2.45 9.17
N GLN A 69 -8.84 3.13 8.03
CA GLN A 69 -9.39 4.48 7.86
C GLN A 69 -8.81 5.48 8.88
N TYR A 70 -7.48 5.41 9.06
CA TYR A 70 -6.76 6.15 10.10
C TYR A 70 -6.81 7.66 9.83
N PRO A 71 -7.47 8.45 10.70
CA PRO A 71 -7.67 9.86 10.47
C PRO A 71 -6.40 10.67 10.72
N LEU A 72 -6.04 11.53 9.77
CA LEU A 72 -5.00 12.53 9.95
C LEU A 72 -5.64 13.88 10.21
N LEU A 73 -5.33 14.44 11.37
CA LEU A 73 -5.81 15.76 11.77
C LEU A 73 -4.99 16.85 11.08
N ALA A 74 -5.68 17.88 10.60
CA ALA A 74 -5.07 19.07 10.05
C ALA A 74 -5.78 20.30 10.62
N GLN A 75 -5.03 21.40 10.78
CA GLN A 75 -5.62 22.69 11.12
C GLN A 75 -6.21 23.33 9.86
N ASN A 76 -7.43 23.85 9.98
CA ASN A 76 -8.04 24.66 8.92
C ASN A 76 -7.57 26.12 8.99
N ALA A 77 -8.09 26.97 8.10
CA ALA A 77 -7.73 28.40 8.06
C ALA A 77 -8.06 29.17 9.35
N GLN A 78 -8.97 28.64 10.18
CA GLN A 78 -9.37 29.17 11.48
C GLN A 78 -8.61 28.50 12.65
N GLN A 79 -7.55 27.75 12.36
CA GLN A 79 -6.75 26.98 13.33
C GLN A 79 -7.54 25.90 14.11
N LEU A 80 -8.74 25.54 13.64
CA LEU A 80 -9.51 24.45 14.23
C LEU A 80 -9.03 23.12 13.66
N LEU A 81 -8.91 22.12 14.54
CA LEU A 81 -8.57 20.75 14.15
C LEU A 81 -9.76 20.09 13.46
N GLN A 82 -9.50 19.52 12.29
CA GLN A 82 -10.46 18.70 11.54
C GLN A 82 -9.74 17.50 10.92
N VAL A 83 -10.48 16.46 10.56
CA VAL A 83 -9.93 15.35 9.76
C VAL A 83 -9.63 15.88 8.36
N GLY A 84 -8.36 16.03 8.03
CA GLY A 84 -7.93 16.50 6.71
C GLY A 84 -7.93 15.36 5.68
N SER A 85 -7.51 14.17 6.10
CA SER A 85 -7.45 12.98 5.23
C SER A 85 -7.47 11.69 6.04
N LYS A 86 -7.58 10.54 5.37
CA LYS A 86 -7.56 9.22 6.00
C LYS A 86 -6.65 8.29 5.24
N ILE A 87 -5.68 7.70 5.96
CA ILE A 87 -4.88 6.59 5.43
C ILE A 87 -5.76 5.35 5.40
N ASP A 88 -5.70 4.58 4.32
CA ASP A 88 -6.53 3.38 4.16
C ASP A 88 -6.39 2.41 5.33
N PHE A 89 -5.16 2.16 5.79
CA PHE A 89 -4.89 1.64 7.13
C PHE A 89 -3.46 1.92 7.59
N VAL A 90 -3.22 1.85 8.89
CA VAL A 90 -1.88 1.91 9.49
C VAL A 90 -1.59 0.65 10.30
N LEU A 91 -0.32 0.28 10.39
CA LEU A 91 0.21 -0.70 11.34
C LEU A 91 1.14 0.00 12.31
N THR A 92 0.87 -0.11 13.61
CA THR A 92 1.78 0.34 14.68
C THR A 92 2.38 -0.85 15.42
N ILE A 93 3.65 -0.73 15.81
CA ILE A 93 4.35 -1.68 16.68
C ILE A 93 4.88 -0.92 17.89
N GLY A 94 4.44 -1.30 19.08
CA GLY A 94 4.76 -0.58 20.32
C GLY A 94 3.77 0.55 20.61
N ASP A 95 4.20 1.46 21.47
CA ASP A 95 3.34 2.51 22.06
C ASP A 95 3.52 3.89 21.40
N ASP A 96 4.51 4.04 20.51
CA ASP A 96 4.73 5.28 19.77
C ASP A 96 3.77 5.35 18.57
N GLU A 97 2.71 6.14 18.71
CA GLU A 97 1.69 6.32 17.68
C GLU A 97 2.18 7.13 16.46
N ASP A 98 3.31 7.83 16.58
CA ASP A 98 3.92 8.59 15.48
C ASP A 98 4.82 7.70 14.60
N VAL A 99 5.17 6.49 15.06
CA VAL A 99 5.95 5.50 14.31
C VAL A 99 5.05 4.37 13.82
N TYR A 100 4.61 4.50 12.57
CA TYR A 100 3.68 3.55 11.95
C TYR A 100 4.08 3.22 10.51
N LEU A 101 3.59 2.08 10.01
CA LEU A 101 3.64 1.77 8.59
C LEU A 101 2.32 2.21 7.95
N ALA A 102 2.40 3.23 7.10
CA ALA A 102 1.27 3.74 6.35
C ALA A 102 0.99 2.84 5.14
N CYS A 103 -0.25 2.38 4.99
CA CYS A 103 -0.67 1.55 3.87
C CYS A 103 -1.80 2.23 3.10
N GLU A 104 -1.56 2.56 1.84
CA GLU A 104 -2.56 3.12 0.93
C GLU A 104 -2.97 2.06 -0.10
N CYS A 105 -4.25 1.99 -0.40
CA CYS A 105 -4.86 1.02 -1.29
C CYS A 105 -5.46 1.73 -2.49
N LYS A 106 -5.31 1.14 -3.68
CA LYS A 106 -5.90 1.69 -4.91
C LYS A 106 -6.42 0.57 -5.80
N ARG A 107 -7.61 0.76 -6.37
CA ARG A 107 -8.12 -0.13 -7.44
C ARG A 107 -7.38 0.14 -8.75
N LEU A 108 -7.11 -0.93 -9.49
CA LEU A 108 -6.49 -0.95 -10.81
C LEU A 108 -7.35 -1.75 -11.76
N ASN A 109 -7.30 -1.40 -13.06
CA ASN A 109 -8.03 -2.09 -14.12
C ASN A 109 -9.53 -2.35 -13.79
N VAL A 110 -10.28 -1.31 -13.40
CA VAL A 110 -11.70 -1.44 -13.05
C VAL A 110 -12.54 -1.68 -14.31
N PRO A 111 -13.28 -2.80 -14.42
CA PRO A 111 -14.17 -3.06 -15.55
C PRO A 111 -15.42 -2.17 -15.50
N TYR A 112 -15.79 -1.59 -16.65
CA TYR A 112 -16.98 -0.77 -16.85
C TYR A 112 -17.66 -1.16 -18.16
N LYS A 113 -18.74 -1.95 -18.08
CA LYS A 113 -19.53 -2.43 -19.24
C LYS A 113 -18.63 -3.01 -20.35
N LYS A 114 -18.21 -2.19 -21.32
CA LYS A 114 -17.40 -2.57 -22.50
C LYS A 114 -15.93 -2.12 -22.44
N LYS A 115 -15.50 -1.45 -21.37
CA LYS A 115 -14.14 -0.88 -21.25
C LYS A 115 -13.56 -1.15 -19.87
N THR A 116 -12.23 -1.14 -19.76
CA THR A 116 -11.53 -1.23 -18.48
C THR A 116 -10.79 0.08 -18.23
N ARG A 117 -11.00 0.70 -17.07
CA ARG A 117 -10.25 1.89 -16.65
C ARG A 117 -9.00 1.44 -15.90
N ALA A 118 -7.83 1.76 -16.46
CA ALA A 118 -6.55 1.30 -15.91
C ALA A 118 -6.28 1.77 -14.47
N LEU A 119 -6.62 3.01 -14.14
CA LEU A 119 -6.36 3.68 -12.85
C LEU A 119 -4.88 3.75 -12.41
N ALA A 120 -3.93 3.37 -13.27
CA ALA A 120 -2.50 3.42 -12.95
C ALA A 120 -1.98 4.85 -12.72
N HIS A 121 -2.56 5.84 -13.40
CA HIS A 121 -2.18 7.24 -13.18
C HIS A 121 -2.71 7.75 -11.83
N GLU A 122 -3.96 7.43 -11.50
CA GLU A 122 -4.59 7.75 -10.21
C GLU A 122 -3.90 7.05 -9.04
N TYR A 123 -3.44 5.80 -9.23
CA TYR A 123 -2.61 5.08 -8.26
C TYR A 123 -1.37 5.90 -7.87
N VAL A 124 -0.71 6.51 -8.87
CA VAL A 124 0.49 7.32 -8.66
C VAL A 124 0.14 8.71 -8.13
N ARG A 125 -0.72 9.44 -8.83
CA ARG A 125 -1.04 10.85 -8.54
C ARG A 125 -1.82 11.00 -7.23
N ASP A 126 -2.79 10.14 -6.98
CA ASP A 126 -3.73 10.29 -5.86
C ASP A 126 -3.35 9.42 -4.66
N GLY A 127 -2.64 8.31 -4.88
CA GLY A 127 -2.12 7.44 -3.82
C GLY A 127 -0.67 7.77 -3.46
N LEU A 128 0.27 7.39 -4.33
CA LEU A 128 1.71 7.47 -4.06
C LEU A 128 2.20 8.87 -3.71
N THR A 129 1.69 9.92 -4.36
CA THR A 129 2.06 11.31 -4.06
C THR A 129 1.83 11.70 -2.59
N ARG A 130 0.85 11.09 -1.89
CA ARG A 130 0.58 11.39 -0.47
C ARG A 130 1.73 11.00 0.46
N PHE A 131 2.53 9.99 0.07
CA PHE A 131 3.74 9.63 0.80
C PHE A 131 4.89 10.60 0.47
N VAL A 132 5.06 10.94 -0.80
CA VAL A 132 6.13 11.82 -1.27
C VAL A 132 5.99 13.25 -0.74
N THR A 133 4.76 13.75 -0.60
CA THR A 133 4.48 15.06 0.01
C THR A 133 4.59 15.04 1.54
N GLY A 134 4.79 13.87 2.16
CA GLY A 134 4.79 13.70 3.60
C GLY A 134 3.41 13.74 4.23
N GLN A 135 2.33 13.79 3.44
CA GLN A 135 0.96 13.84 3.99
C GLN A 135 0.68 12.61 4.87
N TYR A 136 1.12 11.42 4.47
CA TYR A 136 0.80 10.16 5.16
C TYR A 136 1.94 9.57 5.99
N SER A 137 3.15 10.07 5.82
CA SER A 137 4.37 9.43 6.33
C SER A 137 5.49 10.46 6.56
N ASN A 138 5.17 11.62 7.13
CA ASN A 138 6.13 12.70 7.31
C ASN A 138 7.31 12.24 8.19
N GLY A 139 8.51 12.16 7.62
CA GLY A 139 9.71 11.74 8.34
C GLY A 139 9.84 10.22 8.51
N LEU A 140 8.91 9.43 7.97
CA LEU A 140 8.98 7.97 8.00
C LEU A 140 9.67 7.44 6.72
N PRO A 141 10.62 6.50 6.84
CA PRO A 141 11.43 6.05 5.72
C PRO A 141 10.72 5.05 4.80
N LEU A 142 9.54 4.57 5.19
CA LEU A 142 8.88 3.42 4.58
C LEU A 142 7.36 3.58 4.56
N ALA A 143 6.75 3.25 3.43
CA ALA A 143 5.30 3.11 3.27
C ALA A 143 4.93 1.94 2.36
N MET A 144 3.65 1.57 2.34
CA MET A 144 3.13 0.52 1.46
C MET A 144 2.00 1.02 0.57
N MET A 145 1.99 0.55 -0.68
CA MET A 145 0.87 0.68 -1.59
C MET A 145 0.33 -0.70 -1.98
N ILE A 146 -0.99 -0.90 -1.86
CA ILE A 146 -1.67 -2.13 -2.27
C ILE A 146 -2.55 -1.84 -3.48
N GLY A 147 -2.35 -2.57 -4.56
CA GLY A 147 -3.12 -2.44 -5.80
C GLY A 147 -4.11 -3.59 -5.98
N TYR A 148 -5.41 -3.31 -5.94
CA TYR A 148 -6.45 -4.30 -6.26
C TYR A 148 -6.70 -4.32 -7.77
N VAL A 149 -6.18 -5.31 -8.48
CA VAL A 149 -6.30 -5.44 -9.94
C VAL A 149 -7.61 -6.15 -10.27
N MET A 150 -8.63 -5.35 -10.57
CA MET A 150 -10.04 -5.76 -10.61
C MET A 150 -10.42 -6.68 -11.78
N ASP A 151 -9.53 -6.90 -12.75
CA ASP A 151 -9.72 -7.80 -13.90
C ASP A 151 -8.73 -8.99 -13.89
N ALA A 152 -8.06 -9.23 -12.76
CA ALA A 152 -7.00 -10.22 -12.57
C ALA A 152 -5.77 -10.08 -13.51
N GLN A 153 -5.69 -9.08 -14.38
CA GLN A 153 -4.58 -8.88 -15.32
C GLN A 153 -3.39 -8.19 -14.63
N VAL A 154 -2.83 -8.80 -13.58
CA VAL A 154 -1.83 -8.20 -12.69
C VAL A 154 -0.56 -7.78 -13.44
N ILE A 155 -0.06 -8.62 -14.35
CA ILE A 155 1.12 -8.32 -15.18
C ILE A 155 0.88 -7.08 -16.03
N PHE A 156 -0.30 -6.96 -16.65
CA PHE A 156 -0.63 -5.83 -17.50
C PHE A 156 -0.85 -4.55 -16.69
N ALA A 157 -1.46 -4.67 -15.50
CA ALA A 157 -1.56 -3.55 -14.55
C ALA A 157 -0.17 -3.06 -14.12
N HIS A 158 0.76 -3.97 -13.82
CA HIS A 158 2.14 -3.66 -13.45
C HIS A 158 2.88 -2.92 -14.57
N GLU A 159 2.79 -3.39 -15.82
CA GLU A 159 3.41 -2.71 -16.97
C GLU A 159 2.84 -1.30 -17.22
N ARG A 160 1.54 -1.11 -17.00
CA ARG A 160 0.92 0.23 -17.04
C ARG A 160 1.41 1.11 -15.90
N LEU A 161 1.57 0.55 -14.71
CA LEU A 161 2.04 1.26 -13.54
C LEU A 161 3.50 1.68 -13.68
N LYS A 162 4.38 0.82 -14.21
CA LYS A 162 5.77 1.16 -14.57
C LYS A 162 5.82 2.41 -15.46
N LYS A 163 4.99 2.44 -16.50
CA LYS A 163 4.88 3.61 -17.40
C LYS A 163 4.34 4.85 -16.69
N ALA A 164 3.38 4.69 -15.78
CA ALA A 164 2.81 5.81 -15.02
C ALA A 164 3.84 6.39 -14.03
N LEU A 165 4.58 5.54 -13.33
CA LEU A 165 5.68 5.92 -12.43
C LEU A 165 6.75 6.73 -13.18
N GLN A 166 7.24 6.21 -14.30
CA GLN A 166 8.28 6.86 -15.12
C GLN A 166 7.85 8.22 -15.69
N ARG A 167 6.56 8.41 -15.98
CA ARG A 167 6.03 9.65 -16.56
C ARG A 167 5.62 10.68 -15.51
N SER A 168 5.50 10.27 -14.25
CA SER A 168 4.99 11.13 -13.20
C SER A 168 6.02 12.17 -12.78
N LYS A 169 5.61 13.43 -12.77
CA LYS A 169 6.42 14.54 -12.23
C LYS A 169 6.14 14.81 -10.75
N PHE A 170 5.19 14.09 -10.15
CA PHE A 170 4.69 14.36 -8.79
C PHE A 170 5.40 13.55 -7.71
N ILE A 171 6.25 12.60 -8.09
CA ILE A 171 6.77 11.58 -7.17
C ILE A 171 8.29 11.56 -7.04
N SER A 172 9.02 12.44 -7.73
CA SER A 172 10.49 12.55 -7.62
C SER A 172 11.21 11.20 -7.54
N LEU A 173 10.89 10.29 -8.47
CA LEU A 173 11.36 8.91 -8.48
C LEU A 173 12.89 8.87 -8.62
N LYS A 174 13.58 8.27 -7.65
CA LYS A 174 15.04 8.05 -7.68
C LYS A 174 15.39 6.69 -8.27
N SER A 175 14.74 5.64 -7.80
CA SER A 175 14.98 4.28 -8.27
C SER A 175 13.74 3.41 -8.12
N ALA A 176 13.73 2.30 -8.84
CA ALA A 176 12.68 1.28 -8.76
C ALA A 176 13.31 -0.08 -9.03
N ASP A 177 12.90 -1.09 -8.25
CA ASP A 177 13.20 -2.49 -8.54
C ASP A 177 11.89 -3.22 -8.86
N HIS A 178 11.87 -3.90 -9.99
CA HIS A 178 10.72 -4.63 -10.49
C HIS A 178 11.10 -6.09 -10.75
N PRO A 179 11.02 -6.96 -9.72
CA PRO A 179 11.28 -8.37 -9.88
C PRO A 179 10.40 -9.01 -10.98
N PRO A 180 10.88 -10.08 -11.65
CA PRO A 180 10.11 -10.75 -12.69
C PRO A 180 8.75 -11.25 -12.18
N ALA A 181 7.69 -10.85 -12.89
CA ALA A 181 6.33 -11.24 -12.55
C ALA A 181 6.07 -12.73 -12.87
N LYS A 182 5.31 -13.41 -12.00
CA LYS A 182 4.86 -14.79 -12.23
C LYS A 182 3.35 -14.79 -12.47
N ALA A 183 2.91 -15.47 -13.53
CA ALA A 183 1.50 -15.56 -13.87
C ALA A 183 0.67 -16.15 -12.72
N GLY A 184 -0.50 -15.56 -12.44
CA GLY A 184 -1.40 -15.99 -11.37
C GLY A 184 -0.90 -15.74 -9.95
N LYS A 185 0.21 -15.01 -9.77
CA LYS A 185 0.73 -14.61 -8.46
C LYS A 185 0.63 -13.10 -8.25
N PRO A 186 0.53 -12.64 -6.99
CA PRO A 186 0.77 -11.25 -6.66
C PRO A 186 2.13 -10.76 -7.18
N ILE A 187 2.20 -9.47 -7.51
CA ILE A 187 3.46 -8.83 -7.90
C ILE A 187 3.90 -7.90 -6.78
N ARG A 188 5.10 -8.13 -6.25
CA ARG A 188 5.80 -7.21 -5.35
C ARG A 188 6.88 -6.44 -6.09
N PHE A 189 7.03 -5.17 -5.78
CA PHE A 189 8.11 -4.32 -6.27
C PHE A 189 8.30 -3.13 -5.31
N PHE A 190 9.39 -2.38 -5.44
CA PHE A 190 9.57 -1.17 -4.62
C PHE A 190 10.07 0.00 -5.46
N THR A 191 9.83 1.21 -4.93
CA THR A 191 10.31 2.46 -5.50
C THR A 191 10.88 3.35 -4.39
N ILE A 192 11.89 4.15 -4.72
CA ILE A 192 12.49 5.13 -3.81
C ILE A 192 12.22 6.53 -4.37
N HIS A 193 11.77 7.42 -3.49
CA HIS A 193 11.36 8.78 -3.83
C HIS A 193 12.05 9.80 -2.93
N GLN A 194 12.41 10.95 -3.49
CA GLN A 194 12.80 12.10 -2.68
C GLN A 194 11.54 12.81 -2.17
N CYS A 195 11.34 12.83 -0.86
CA CYS A 195 10.24 13.58 -0.25
C CYS A 195 10.49 15.09 -0.25
N ALA A 196 9.39 15.85 -0.19
CA ALA A 196 9.44 17.31 -0.06
C ALA A 196 10.22 17.78 1.19
N ALA A 197 10.21 16.98 2.25
CA ALA A 197 10.94 17.22 3.49
C ALA A 197 12.44 16.89 3.42
N GLY A 198 12.99 16.53 2.25
CA GLY A 198 14.43 16.38 2.03
C GLY A 198 15.03 15.01 2.39
N HIS A 199 14.22 14.06 2.88
CA HIS A 199 14.62 12.66 3.06
C HIS A 199 14.08 11.78 1.93
N ASP A 200 14.59 10.54 1.85
CA ASP A 200 14.07 9.53 0.93
C ASP A 200 13.03 8.66 1.62
N ILE A 201 12.02 8.26 0.86
CA ILE A 201 11.04 7.25 1.27
C ILE A 201 11.07 6.07 0.31
N GLU A 202 11.11 4.88 0.87
CA GLU A 202 10.86 3.65 0.16
C GLU A 202 9.35 3.33 0.20
N VAL A 203 8.77 3.03 -0.96
CA VAL A 203 7.39 2.57 -1.05
C VAL A 203 7.36 1.15 -1.60
N ARG A 204 6.81 0.24 -0.80
CA ARG A 204 6.64 -1.17 -1.16
C ARG A 204 5.27 -1.38 -1.77
N HIS A 205 5.25 -1.94 -2.97
CA HIS A 205 4.03 -2.14 -3.73
C HIS A 205 3.67 -3.62 -3.78
N THR A 206 2.40 -3.94 -3.53
CA THR A 206 1.86 -5.30 -3.72
C THR A 206 0.62 -5.23 -4.60
N LEU A 207 0.64 -5.88 -5.77
CA LEU A 207 -0.50 -5.95 -6.68
C LEU A 207 -1.20 -7.30 -6.52
N LEU A 208 -2.48 -7.26 -6.17
CA LEU A 208 -3.34 -8.41 -5.90
C LEU A 208 -4.37 -8.55 -7.02
N GLY A 209 -4.41 -9.70 -7.68
CA GLY A 209 -5.44 -10.00 -8.68
C GLY A 209 -6.78 -10.23 -8.02
N TRP A 210 -7.84 -9.60 -8.54
CA TRP A 210 -9.22 -9.94 -8.25
C TRP A 210 -9.71 -10.95 -9.30
N PRO A 211 -9.70 -12.27 -9.01
CA PRO A 211 -10.12 -13.32 -9.92
C PRO A 211 -11.60 -13.27 -10.30
#